data_AF-A0A395LYZ8-F1
#
_entry.id   AF-A0A395LYZ8-F1
#
_cell.length_a   1.000
_cell.length_b   1.000
_cell.length_c   1.000
_cell.angle_alpha   90.00
_cell.angle_beta   90.00
_cell.angle_gamma   90.00
#
_symmetry.space_group_name_H-M   'P 1'
#
loop_
_entity.id
_entity.type
_entity.pdbx_description
1 polymer ?
#
loop_
_entity_poly.entity_id
_entity_poly.type
_entity_poly.pdbx_seq_one_letter_code
_entity_poly.pdbx_strand_id
1 'polypeptide(L)'
;MFVMLTFKKCVMPKNRCAMRLTPIDIKKQTFNKSLRGYEPEEVEAFLGTVAKQWEELLAEQDALKRRLYELEGQVQKFKEVESILHQTLAQAQQSTMSVVENAKREAELIRQEAQIKAAQILERAKNDVMALHDDIERLNAQKHEIVSKLRLLLSSQLELLNSFSASEDSYIVNQIAARKQLRTKAQPALNDTNDLSGTDASAATLPESSTTHSVITPTASDAASAPTTAEPVNAPAATSVPPSEEKTVRYEVPIDTYKGSLDKGALGARKVNIDEILNSLE
;
A
#
# COMPACT_ATOMS: atom_id res chain seq x y z
N MET A 1 1.61 28.44 45.77
CA MET A 1 1.79 29.87 46.11
C MET A 1 2.96 30.42 45.28
N PHE A 2 2.71 30.84 44.05
CA PHE A 2 3.75 31.37 43.15
C PHE A 2 3.73 32.89 43.17
N VAL A 3 4.86 33.52 43.50
CA VAL A 3 4.94 34.98 43.60
C VAL A 3 5.13 35.56 42.20
N MET A 4 4.09 36.20 41.67
CA MET A 4 4.15 37.01 40.45
C MET A 4 5.11 38.19 40.66
N LEU A 5 6.39 38.03 40.29
CA LEU A 5 7.32 39.15 40.11
C LEU A 5 6.86 39.97 38.90
N THR A 6 5.89 40.85 39.13
CA THR A 6 5.43 41.83 38.15
C THR A 6 6.58 42.80 37.86
N PHE A 7 7.24 42.61 36.71
CA PHE A 7 8.35 43.44 36.27
C PHE A 7 7.83 44.86 35.97
N LYS A 8 7.78 45.69 37.01
CA LYS A 8 7.20 47.03 37.00
C LYS A 8 8.04 47.92 36.08
N LYS A 9 7.60 48.00 34.83
CA LYS A 9 8.30 48.64 33.70
C LYS A 9 8.65 50.08 34.05
N CYS A 10 9.87 50.29 34.55
CA CYS A 10 10.30 51.56 35.13
C CYS A 10 10.61 52.55 34.01
N VAL A 11 9.55 53.17 33.47
CA VAL A 11 9.66 54.30 32.54
C VAL A 11 10.18 55.49 33.35
N MET A 12 11.52 55.64 33.37
CA MET A 12 12.13 56.79 34.03
C MET A 12 11.62 58.08 33.37
N PRO A 13 11.16 59.06 34.17
CA PRO A 13 10.75 60.34 33.62
C PRO A 13 11.96 61.00 32.95
N LYS A 14 11.84 61.29 31.65
CA LYS A 14 12.83 62.09 30.91
C LYS A 14 12.73 63.55 31.35
N ASN A 15 13.08 63.83 32.60
CA ASN A 15 13.37 65.15 33.16
C ASN A 15 14.65 65.69 32.49
N ARG A 16 14.60 65.92 31.18
CA ARG A 16 15.60 66.76 30.52
C ARG A 16 15.44 68.16 31.10
N CYS A 17 16.50 68.64 31.76
CA CYS A 17 16.63 70.07 32.03
C CYS A 17 16.40 70.81 30.72
N ALA A 18 15.31 71.57 30.64
CA ALA A 18 15.12 72.49 29.54
C ALA A 18 16.24 73.54 29.66
N MET A 19 17.17 73.54 28.71
CA MET A 19 18.16 74.60 28.58
C MET A 19 17.39 75.91 28.36
N ARG A 20 17.24 76.72 29.40
CA ARG A 20 16.48 77.99 29.36
C ARG A 20 17.23 79.12 28.66
N LEU A 21 18.20 78.78 27.80
CA LEU A 21 19.12 79.71 27.17
C LEU A 21 19.49 79.20 25.77
N THR A 22 19.12 79.94 24.75
CA THR A 22 19.46 79.71 23.35
C THR A 22 20.74 80.47 22.96
N PRO A 23 21.38 80.17 21.82
CA PRO A 23 22.50 80.99 21.30
C PRO A 23 22.15 82.48 21.14
N ILE A 24 20.87 82.77 20.89
CA ILE A 24 20.35 84.13 20.72
C ILE A 24 20.22 84.84 22.07
N ASP A 25 19.88 84.13 23.15
CA ASP A 25 19.80 84.72 24.49
C ASP A 25 21.20 85.01 25.03
N ILE A 26 22.16 84.11 24.78
CA ILE A 26 23.59 84.31 25.13
C ILE A 26 24.13 85.59 24.45
N LYS A 27 23.87 85.78 23.15
CA LYS A 27 24.24 86.99 22.38
C LYS A 27 23.44 88.26 22.73
N LYS A 28 22.46 88.18 23.64
CA LYS A 28 21.64 89.33 24.08
C LYS A 28 21.75 89.59 25.58
N GLN A 29 22.62 88.86 26.28
CA GLN A 29 22.76 88.95 27.72
C GLN A 29 23.53 90.22 28.11
N THR A 30 22.80 91.23 28.59
CA THR A 30 23.40 92.45 29.13
C THR A 30 23.93 92.22 30.55
N PHE A 31 25.00 92.94 30.91
CA PHE A 31 25.62 92.91 32.24
C PHE A 31 25.67 94.30 32.87
N ASN A 32 25.61 94.36 34.21
CA ASN A 32 25.71 95.61 34.96
C ASN A 32 27.18 96.07 35.06
N LYS A 33 27.42 97.36 34.83
CA LYS A 33 28.77 97.95 34.94
C LYS A 33 29.18 98.16 36.40
N SER A 34 30.43 97.85 36.72
CA SER A 34 31.03 97.94 38.06
C SER A 34 32.35 98.70 38.01
N LEU A 35 32.71 99.41 39.09
CA LEU A 35 33.97 100.17 39.23
C LEU A 35 35.24 99.28 39.24
N ARG A 36 35.07 97.96 39.38
CA ARG A 36 36.05 96.92 39.00
C ARG A 36 35.27 95.80 38.32
N GLY A 37 35.68 95.45 37.10
CA GLY A 37 35.03 94.45 36.24
C GLY A 37 35.87 94.14 35.00
N TYR A 38 35.38 93.22 34.17
CA TYR A 38 35.99 92.84 32.89
C TYR A 38 35.69 93.87 31.79
N GLU A 39 36.53 93.90 30.76
CA GLU A 39 36.35 94.79 29.61
C GLU A 39 35.13 94.32 28.77
N PRO A 40 34.11 95.17 28.53
CA PRO A 40 32.92 94.77 27.79
C PRO A 40 33.19 94.20 26.38
N GLU A 41 34.21 94.69 25.68
CA GLU A 41 34.54 94.23 24.31
C GLU A 41 35.09 92.79 24.30
N GLU A 42 35.90 92.42 25.31
CA GLU A 42 36.39 91.05 25.49
C GLU A 42 35.25 90.09 25.89
N VAL A 43 34.34 90.54 26.76
CA VAL A 43 33.17 89.75 27.18
C VAL A 43 32.22 89.50 26.01
N GLU A 44 31.96 90.48 25.15
CA GLU A 44 31.12 90.32 23.96
C GLU A 44 31.74 89.33 22.95
N ALA A 45 33.05 89.41 22.72
CA ALA A 45 33.78 88.45 21.88
C ALA A 45 33.72 87.01 22.44
N PHE A 46 33.80 86.87 23.76
CA PHE A 46 33.63 85.57 24.43
C PHE A 46 32.18 85.06 24.32
N LEU A 47 31.16 85.89 24.56
CA LEU A 47 29.74 85.53 24.37
C LEU A 47 29.46 85.08 22.93
N GLY A 48 29.98 85.79 21.93
CA GLY A 48 29.85 85.42 20.52
C GLY A 48 30.45 84.04 20.22
N THR A 49 31.60 83.73 20.82
CA THR A 49 32.28 82.44 20.69
C THR A 49 31.52 81.30 21.39
N VAL A 50 31.07 81.52 22.63
CA VAL A 50 30.27 80.55 23.40
C VAL A 50 28.95 80.27 22.70
N ALA A 51 28.25 81.29 22.21
CA ALA A 51 27.01 81.15 21.48
C ALA A 51 27.19 80.35 20.17
N LYS A 52 28.30 80.53 19.45
CA LYS A 52 28.61 79.73 18.25
C LYS A 52 28.81 78.25 18.60
N GLN A 53 29.59 77.94 19.63
CA GLN A 53 29.78 76.55 20.08
C GLN A 53 28.47 75.93 20.60
N TRP A 54 27.60 76.72 21.25
CA TRP A 54 26.27 76.29 21.70
C TRP A 54 25.33 75.98 20.53
N GLU A 55 25.41 76.76 19.45
CA GLU A 55 24.67 76.56 18.20
C GLU A 55 25.14 75.30 17.45
N GLU A 56 26.46 75.08 17.38
CA GLU A 56 27.08 73.86 16.85
C GLU A 56 26.67 72.61 17.66
N LEU A 57 26.75 72.66 18.99
CA LEU A 57 26.30 71.58 19.89
C LEU A 57 24.80 71.28 19.77
N LEU A 58 23.96 72.30 19.55
CA LEU A 58 22.51 72.10 19.31
C LEU A 58 22.26 71.42 17.95
N ALA A 59 22.98 71.82 16.90
CA ALA A 59 22.88 71.19 15.59
C ALA A 59 23.34 69.72 15.61
N GLU A 60 24.46 69.42 16.29
CA GLU A 60 24.91 68.04 16.52
C GLU A 60 23.90 67.23 17.34
N GLN A 61 23.35 67.80 18.41
CA GLN A 61 22.33 67.13 19.23
C GLN A 61 21.10 66.76 18.41
N ASP A 62 20.65 67.63 17.50
CA ASP A 62 19.52 67.35 16.61
C ASP A 62 19.86 66.35 15.49
N ALA A 63 21.07 66.39 14.93
CA ALA A 63 21.54 65.38 13.99
C ALA A 63 21.62 63.98 14.65
N LEU A 64 22.11 63.91 15.89
CA LEU A 64 22.15 62.68 16.69
C LEU A 64 20.75 62.18 17.06
N LYS A 65 19.82 63.07 17.44
CA LYS A 65 18.40 62.70 17.65
C LYS A 65 17.79 62.08 16.39
N ARG A 66 17.98 62.70 15.22
CA ARG A 66 17.44 62.20 13.94
C ARG A 66 17.96 60.79 13.62
N ARG A 67 19.28 60.58 13.71
CA ARG A 67 19.90 59.25 13.56
C ARG A 67 19.35 58.24 14.57
N LEU A 68 19.18 58.63 15.83
CA LEU A 68 18.65 57.78 16.88
C LEU A 68 17.21 57.32 16.55
N TYR A 69 16.33 58.24 16.14
CA TYR A 69 14.97 57.89 15.72
C TYR A 69 14.93 57.01 14.46
N GLU A 70 15.85 57.23 13.52
CA GLU A 70 15.96 56.38 12.32
C GLU A 70 16.42 54.96 12.68
N LEU A 71 17.43 54.81 13.54
CA LEU A 71 17.89 53.52 14.05
C LEU A 71 16.82 52.82 14.91
N GLU A 72 16.09 53.54 15.78
CA GLU A 72 14.94 53.00 16.51
C GLU A 72 13.86 52.49 15.53
N GLY A 73 13.57 53.24 14.47
CA GLY A 73 12.64 52.83 13.42
C GLY A 73 13.09 51.58 12.64
N GLN A 74 14.38 51.47 12.31
CA GLN A 74 14.95 50.27 11.69
C GLN A 74 14.87 49.06 12.62
N VAL A 75 15.26 49.21 13.90
CA VAL A 75 15.21 48.13 14.90
C VAL A 75 13.78 47.61 15.11
N GLN A 76 12.77 48.48 15.09
CA GLN A 76 11.37 48.05 15.22
C GLN A 76 10.90 47.29 13.97
N LYS A 77 11.26 47.73 12.75
CA LYS A 77 10.99 46.97 11.51
C LYS A 77 11.65 45.59 11.52
N PHE A 78 12.90 45.49 11.98
CA PHE A 78 13.57 44.19 12.08
C PHE A 78 12.88 43.25 13.08
N LYS A 79 12.41 43.75 14.23
CA LYS A 79 11.63 42.94 15.19
C LYS A 79 10.27 42.51 14.67
N GLU A 80 9.60 43.36 13.88
CA GLU A 80 8.34 43.01 13.23
C GLU A 80 8.54 41.89 12.20
N VAL A 81 9.58 42.00 11.35
CA VAL A 81 9.98 40.95 10.41
C VAL A 81 10.41 39.67 11.15
N GLU A 82 11.16 39.77 12.24
CA GLU A 82 11.55 38.62 13.07
C GLU A 82 10.31 37.92 13.67
N SER A 83 9.36 38.68 14.21
CA SER A 83 8.11 38.13 14.76
C SER A 83 7.27 37.44 13.70
N ILE A 84 7.18 38.00 12.48
CA ILE A 84 6.50 37.39 11.34
C ILE A 84 7.22 36.10 10.94
N LEU A 85 8.56 36.11 10.88
CA LEU A 85 9.36 34.94 10.53
C LEU A 85 9.18 33.79 11.54
N HIS A 86 9.23 34.08 12.85
CA HIS A 86 8.94 33.08 13.90
C HIS A 86 7.51 32.55 13.80
N GLN A 87 6.52 33.40 13.55
CA GLN A 87 5.12 32.99 13.38
C GLN A 87 4.93 32.11 12.15
N THR A 88 5.52 32.48 11.00
CA THR A 88 5.47 31.69 9.76
C THR A 88 6.20 30.36 9.92
N LEU A 89 7.35 30.33 10.60
CA LEU A 89 8.07 29.08 10.88
C LEU A 89 7.26 28.15 11.79
N ALA A 90 6.68 28.67 12.87
CA ALA A 90 5.81 27.90 13.76
C ALA A 90 4.55 27.39 13.04
N GLN A 91 3.93 28.21 12.18
CA GLN A 91 2.79 27.81 11.35
C GLN A 91 3.18 26.73 10.32
N ALA A 92 4.36 26.83 9.71
CA ALA A 92 4.87 25.82 8.79
C ALA A 92 5.14 24.49 9.51
N GLN A 93 5.74 24.52 10.70
CA GLN A 93 5.95 23.35 11.55
C GLN A 93 4.63 22.70 11.99
N GLN A 94 3.65 23.50 12.45
CA GLN A 94 2.33 23.00 12.82
C GLN A 94 1.59 22.39 11.61
N SER A 95 1.76 22.98 10.42
CA SER A 95 1.19 22.46 9.17
C SER A 95 1.82 21.13 8.77
N THR A 96 3.16 21.00 8.78
CA THR A 96 3.83 19.74 8.44
C THR A 96 3.54 18.63 9.44
N MET A 97 3.44 18.95 10.75
CA MET A 97 2.98 18.00 11.76
C MET A 97 1.55 17.53 11.49
N SER A 98 0.61 18.45 11.21
CA SER A 98 -0.78 18.12 10.88
C SER A 98 -0.89 17.25 9.61
N VAL A 99 -0.11 17.55 8.57
CA VAL A 99 -0.04 16.73 7.34
C VAL A 99 0.48 15.32 7.65
N VAL A 100 1.54 15.19 8.45
CA VAL A 100 2.09 13.87 8.84
C VAL A 100 1.10 13.08 9.71
N GLU A 101 0.36 13.72 10.61
CA GLU A 101 -0.69 13.06 11.39
C GLU A 101 -1.90 12.64 10.55
N ASN A 102 -2.30 13.48 9.59
CA ASN A 102 -3.36 13.15 8.64
C ASN A 102 -2.97 11.95 7.78
N ALA A 103 -1.78 11.96 7.17
CA ALA A 103 -1.28 10.86 6.35
C ALA A 103 -1.13 9.56 7.16
N LYS A 104 -0.74 9.63 8.45
CA LYS A 104 -0.70 8.45 9.34
C LYS A 104 -2.10 7.89 9.63
N ARG A 105 -3.09 8.76 9.92
CA ARG A 105 -4.49 8.33 10.12
C ARG A 105 -5.10 7.74 8.85
N GLU A 106 -4.84 8.34 7.70
CA GLU A 106 -5.32 7.87 6.40
C GLU A 106 -4.69 6.53 6.02
N ALA A 107 -3.37 6.36 6.17
CA ALA A 107 -2.70 5.09 5.96
C ALA A 107 -3.22 3.97 6.88
N GLU A 108 -3.54 4.29 8.14
CA GLU A 108 -4.15 3.34 9.08
C GLU A 108 -5.58 2.97 8.69
N LEU A 109 -6.40 3.93 8.25
CA LEU A 109 -7.74 3.65 7.72
C LEU A 109 -7.70 2.78 6.46
N ILE A 110 -6.78 3.06 5.53
CA ILE A 110 -6.55 2.23 4.33
C ILE A 110 -6.10 0.82 4.73
N ARG A 111 -5.23 0.69 5.75
CA ARG A 111 -4.78 -0.62 6.27
C ARG A 111 -5.94 -1.41 6.87
N GLN A 112 -6.81 -0.78 7.65
CA GLN A 112 -7.99 -1.41 8.24
C GLN A 112 -9.02 -1.79 7.16
N GLU A 113 -9.29 -0.92 6.19
CA GLU A 113 -10.21 -1.21 5.09
C GLU A 113 -9.69 -2.37 4.21
N ALA A 114 -8.38 -2.40 3.92
CA ALA A 114 -7.75 -3.51 3.20
C ALA A 114 -7.82 -4.83 3.99
N GLN A 115 -7.64 -4.80 5.31
CA GLN A 115 -7.81 -5.97 6.18
C GLN A 115 -9.27 -6.48 6.17
N ILE A 116 -10.26 -5.59 6.26
CA ILE A 116 -11.68 -5.94 6.18
C ILE A 116 -12.01 -6.55 4.80
N LYS A 117 -11.53 -5.93 3.70
CA LYS A 117 -11.70 -6.45 2.34
C LYS A 117 -11.06 -7.83 2.17
N ALA A 118 -9.84 -8.02 2.67
CA ALA A 118 -9.14 -9.32 2.63
C ALA A 118 -9.90 -10.39 3.43
N ALA A 119 -10.40 -10.07 4.63
CA ALA A 119 -11.21 -10.97 5.44
C ALA A 119 -12.52 -11.35 4.73
N GLN A 120 -13.21 -10.39 4.09
CA GLN A 120 -14.42 -10.67 3.31
C GLN A 120 -14.16 -11.56 2.09
N ILE A 121 -13.03 -11.37 1.39
CA ILE A 121 -12.64 -12.22 0.25
C ILE A 121 -12.33 -13.65 0.72
N LEU A 122 -11.56 -13.79 1.80
CA LEU A 122 -11.21 -15.08 2.40
C LEU A 122 -12.47 -15.82 2.88
N GLU A 123 -13.41 -15.11 3.50
CA GLU A 123 -14.66 -15.69 3.97
C GLU A 123 -15.58 -16.11 2.82
N ARG A 124 -15.69 -15.32 1.73
CA ARG A 124 -16.40 -15.77 0.51
C ARG A 124 -15.76 -17.03 -0.05
N ALA A 125 -14.44 -17.05 -0.24
CA ALA A 125 -13.72 -18.20 -0.79
C ALA A 125 -13.91 -19.49 0.04
N LYS A 126 -14.02 -19.40 1.38
CA LYS A 126 -14.41 -20.56 2.21
C LYS A 126 -15.82 -21.05 1.92
N ASN A 127 -16.79 -20.13 1.88
CA ASN A 127 -18.19 -20.47 1.65
C ASN A 127 -18.39 -21.04 0.22
N ASP A 128 -17.66 -20.52 -0.77
CA ASP A 128 -17.60 -21.05 -2.13
C ASP A 128 -17.02 -22.48 -2.15
N VAL A 129 -15.93 -22.73 -1.40
CA VAL A 129 -15.34 -24.08 -1.25
C VAL A 129 -16.30 -25.06 -0.55
N MET A 130 -17.04 -24.61 0.46
CA MET A 130 -18.05 -25.45 1.13
C MET A 130 -19.22 -25.77 0.18
N ALA A 131 -19.76 -24.77 -0.53
CA ALA A 131 -20.82 -24.99 -1.51
C ALA A 131 -20.39 -25.94 -2.64
N LEU A 132 -19.14 -25.83 -3.11
CA LEU A 132 -18.55 -26.76 -4.09
C LEU A 132 -18.37 -28.18 -3.51
N HIS A 133 -18.09 -28.32 -2.22
CA HIS A 133 -18.00 -29.62 -1.55
C HIS A 133 -19.38 -30.29 -1.48
N ASP A 134 -20.41 -29.57 -1.02
CA ASP A 134 -21.80 -30.04 -0.97
C ASP A 134 -22.32 -30.42 -2.37
N ASP A 135 -21.97 -29.65 -3.40
CA ASP A 135 -22.27 -29.95 -4.80
C ASP A 135 -21.59 -31.24 -5.28
N ILE A 136 -20.32 -31.47 -4.91
CA ILE A 136 -19.56 -32.69 -5.22
C ILE A 136 -20.16 -33.91 -4.49
N GLU A 137 -20.57 -33.78 -3.22
CA GLU A 137 -21.24 -34.86 -2.50
C GLU A 137 -22.60 -35.19 -3.13
N ARG A 138 -23.41 -34.18 -3.46
CA ARG A 138 -24.70 -34.35 -4.17
C ARG A 138 -24.53 -35.06 -5.51
N LEU A 139 -23.55 -34.66 -6.32
CA LEU A 139 -23.26 -35.30 -7.61
C LEU A 139 -22.76 -36.74 -7.44
N ASN A 140 -21.96 -37.03 -6.41
CA ASN A 140 -21.55 -38.40 -6.09
C ASN A 140 -22.73 -39.26 -5.60
N ALA A 141 -23.64 -38.71 -4.80
CA ALA A 141 -24.87 -39.42 -4.39
C ALA A 141 -25.74 -39.79 -5.60
N GLN A 142 -26.00 -38.83 -6.49
CA GLN A 142 -26.74 -39.05 -7.75
C GLN A 142 -26.07 -40.11 -8.64
N LYS A 143 -24.73 -40.07 -8.76
CA LYS A 143 -23.95 -41.10 -9.48
C LYS A 143 -24.15 -42.50 -8.89
N HIS A 144 -24.07 -42.64 -7.56
CA HIS A 144 -24.28 -43.93 -6.89
C HIS A 144 -25.73 -44.42 -7.03
N GLU A 145 -26.71 -43.53 -6.97
CA GLU A 145 -28.13 -43.83 -7.20
C GLU A 145 -28.36 -44.36 -8.63
N ILE A 146 -27.83 -43.69 -9.65
CA ILE A 146 -27.94 -44.09 -11.06
C ILE A 146 -27.25 -45.45 -11.30
N VAL A 147 -26.04 -45.64 -10.77
CA VAL A 147 -25.31 -46.94 -10.88
C VAL A 147 -26.06 -48.07 -10.19
N SER A 148 -26.71 -47.80 -9.05
CA SER A 148 -27.51 -48.78 -8.31
C SER A 148 -28.80 -49.15 -9.05
N LYS A 149 -29.51 -48.16 -9.60
CA LYS A 149 -30.68 -48.37 -10.48
C LYS A 149 -30.32 -49.19 -11.71
N LEU A 150 -29.20 -48.86 -12.38
CA LEU A 150 -28.74 -49.60 -13.56
C LEU A 150 -28.35 -51.04 -13.21
N ARG A 151 -27.65 -51.27 -12.09
CA ARG A 151 -27.34 -52.62 -11.59
C ARG A 151 -28.60 -53.43 -11.32
N LEU A 152 -29.60 -52.86 -10.66
CA LEU A 152 -30.87 -53.52 -10.35
C LEU A 152 -31.65 -53.88 -11.63
N LEU A 153 -31.67 -52.99 -12.62
CA LEU A 153 -32.27 -53.27 -13.93
C LEU A 153 -31.54 -54.42 -14.65
N LEU A 154 -30.21 -54.39 -14.70
CA LEU A 154 -29.41 -55.44 -15.35
C LEU A 154 -29.54 -56.79 -14.64
N SER A 155 -29.52 -56.82 -13.30
CA SER A 155 -29.75 -58.06 -12.55
C SER A 155 -31.17 -58.59 -12.75
N SER A 156 -32.18 -57.72 -12.83
CA SER A 156 -33.56 -58.14 -13.14
C SER A 156 -33.71 -58.72 -14.55
N GLN A 157 -32.98 -58.19 -15.54
CA GLN A 157 -32.99 -58.76 -16.90
C GLN A 157 -32.22 -60.08 -16.98
N LEU A 158 -31.10 -60.21 -16.25
CA LEU A 158 -30.38 -61.48 -16.13
C LEU A 158 -31.22 -62.55 -15.41
N GLU A 159 -31.95 -62.19 -14.36
CA GLU A 159 -32.85 -63.13 -13.66
C GLU A 159 -33.97 -63.64 -14.57
N LEU A 160 -34.55 -62.76 -15.40
CA LEU A 160 -35.51 -63.16 -16.44
C LEU A 160 -34.87 -64.13 -17.44
N LEU A 161 -33.69 -63.83 -17.99
CA LEU A 161 -32.97 -64.72 -18.91
C LEU A 161 -32.64 -66.08 -18.28
N ASN A 162 -32.18 -66.09 -17.03
CA ASN A 162 -31.93 -67.32 -16.26
C ASN A 162 -33.22 -68.14 -16.08
N SER A 163 -34.37 -67.48 -15.86
CA SER A 163 -35.67 -68.17 -15.75
C SER A 163 -36.12 -68.82 -17.07
N PHE A 164 -35.78 -68.21 -18.21
CA PHE A 164 -36.01 -68.81 -19.53
C PHE A 164 -35.09 -70.01 -19.77
N SER A 165 -33.77 -69.88 -19.58
CA SER A 165 -32.83 -70.99 -19.79
C SER A 165 -33.09 -72.16 -18.84
N ALA A 166 -33.44 -71.90 -17.57
CA ALA A 166 -33.82 -72.93 -16.62
C ALA A 166 -35.09 -73.71 -17.06
N SER A 167 -35.97 -73.11 -17.86
CA SER A 167 -37.12 -73.81 -18.44
C SER A 167 -36.72 -74.75 -19.58
N GLU A 168 -35.72 -74.37 -20.39
CA GLU A 168 -35.14 -75.21 -21.44
C GLU A 168 -34.31 -76.37 -20.86
N ASP A 169 -33.47 -76.09 -19.87
CA ASP A 169 -32.72 -77.10 -19.12
C ASP A 169 -33.67 -78.09 -18.42
N SER A 170 -34.75 -77.60 -17.80
CA SER A 170 -35.80 -78.46 -17.23
C SER A 170 -36.43 -79.37 -18.28
N TYR A 171 -36.72 -78.86 -19.49
CA TYR A 171 -37.26 -79.67 -20.58
C TYR A 171 -36.26 -80.73 -21.08
N ILE A 172 -34.97 -80.38 -21.20
CA ILE A 172 -33.90 -81.31 -21.60
C ILE A 172 -33.66 -82.37 -20.53
N VAL A 173 -33.55 -82.00 -19.25
CA VAL A 173 -33.38 -82.94 -18.13
C VAL A 173 -34.57 -83.89 -18.02
N ASN A 174 -35.81 -83.40 -18.18
CA ASN A 174 -37.00 -84.25 -18.19
C ASN A 174 -37.02 -85.20 -19.40
N GLN A 175 -36.62 -84.76 -20.60
CA GLN A 175 -36.47 -85.66 -21.75
C GLN A 175 -35.38 -86.71 -21.54
N ILE A 176 -34.23 -86.35 -20.95
CA ILE A 176 -33.15 -87.30 -20.64
C ILE A 176 -33.63 -88.30 -19.57
N ALA A 177 -34.35 -87.86 -18.55
CA ALA A 177 -34.94 -88.73 -17.54
C ALA A 177 -35.97 -89.70 -18.15
N ALA A 178 -36.88 -89.23 -19.00
CA ALA A 178 -37.85 -90.06 -19.70
C ALA A 178 -37.18 -91.08 -20.63
N ARG A 179 -36.16 -90.67 -21.41
CA ARG A 179 -35.36 -91.58 -22.24
C ARG A 179 -34.57 -92.59 -21.41
N LYS A 180 -34.06 -92.21 -20.23
CA LYS A 180 -33.39 -93.11 -19.29
C LYS A 180 -34.37 -94.16 -18.72
N GLN A 181 -35.59 -93.75 -18.35
CA GLN A 181 -36.64 -94.67 -17.88
C GLN A 181 -37.10 -95.65 -18.98
N LEU A 182 -37.21 -95.20 -20.22
CA LEU A 182 -37.46 -96.07 -21.37
C LEU A 182 -36.31 -97.07 -21.57
N ARG A 183 -35.06 -96.61 -21.50
CA ARG A 183 -33.86 -97.46 -21.64
C ARG A 183 -33.73 -98.50 -20.52
N THR A 184 -34.07 -98.17 -19.26
CA THR A 184 -34.10 -99.15 -18.16
C THR A 184 -35.22 -100.18 -18.26
N LYS A 185 -36.20 -99.98 -19.15
CA LYS A 185 -37.30 -100.92 -19.40
C LYS A 185 -37.00 -101.92 -20.54
N ALA A 186 -35.84 -101.80 -21.18
CA ALA A 186 -35.39 -102.60 -22.33
C ALA A 186 -34.37 -103.70 -21.96
N GLN A 187 -34.59 -104.37 -20.82
CA GLN A 187 -33.82 -105.51 -20.28
C GLN A 187 -32.38 -105.23 -19.75
N PRO A 188 -31.81 -106.13 -18.89
CA PRO A 188 -30.81 -105.75 -17.89
C PRO A 188 -29.46 -106.49 -17.97
N ALA A 189 -28.53 -106.09 -17.07
CA ALA A 189 -27.31 -106.78 -16.65
C ALA A 189 -26.23 -106.99 -17.75
N LEU A 190 -24.96 -106.67 -17.51
CA LEU A 190 -24.11 -107.32 -16.53
C LEU A 190 -22.81 -106.51 -16.23
N ASN A 191 -22.12 -106.91 -15.16
CA ASN A 191 -20.73 -106.61 -14.81
C ASN A 191 -20.34 -105.14 -14.53
N ASP A 192 -19.22 -104.89 -13.84
CA ASP A 192 -18.78 -105.41 -12.53
C ASP A 192 -17.62 -104.52 -12.03
N THR A 193 -17.31 -104.61 -10.74
CA THR A 193 -16.32 -103.81 -10.00
C THR A 193 -14.95 -103.66 -10.66
N ASN A 194 -14.53 -102.40 -10.90
CA ASN A 194 -13.22 -101.79 -10.58
C ASN A 194 -13.25 -100.31 -11.05
N ASP A 195 -12.51 -99.35 -10.49
CA ASP A 195 -11.47 -99.41 -9.45
C ASP A 195 -11.59 -98.19 -8.48
N LEU A 196 -10.80 -98.16 -7.40
CA LEU A 196 -10.82 -97.13 -6.35
C LEU A 196 -9.50 -96.33 -6.28
N SER A 197 -9.63 -95.01 -6.07
CA SER A 197 -8.54 -94.07 -5.68
C SER A 197 -7.46 -93.78 -6.75
N GLY A 198 -6.96 -92.54 -6.90
CA GLY A 198 -7.30 -91.29 -6.23
C GLY A 198 -6.25 -90.18 -6.43
N THR A 199 -6.39 -89.10 -5.66
CA THR A 199 -5.42 -88.01 -5.42
C THR A 199 -4.88 -87.21 -6.63
N ASP A 200 -5.59 -86.12 -6.93
CA ASP A 200 -5.12 -84.73 -6.78
C ASP A 200 -3.85 -84.20 -7.48
N ALA A 201 -4.12 -83.24 -8.36
CA ALA A 201 -3.53 -81.89 -8.40
C ALA A 201 -2.00 -81.71 -8.21
N SER A 202 -1.32 -81.36 -9.30
CA SER A 202 0.05 -80.85 -9.30
C SER A 202 0.19 -79.64 -10.23
N ALA A 203 0.96 -78.63 -9.80
CA ALA A 203 1.57 -77.56 -10.61
C ALA A 203 0.64 -76.55 -11.35
N ALA A 204 1.07 -75.33 -11.69
CA ALA A 204 2.13 -74.47 -11.12
C ALA A 204 2.01 -72.99 -11.61
N THR A 205 2.30 -72.06 -10.70
CA THR A 205 3.29 -70.97 -10.84
C THR A 205 3.47 -70.21 -12.18
N LEU A 206 2.94 -68.97 -12.25
CA LEU A 206 3.51 -67.78 -12.98
C LEU A 206 3.68 -67.90 -14.52
N PRO A 207 4.22 -66.89 -15.26
CA PRO A 207 4.49 -65.46 -14.96
C PRO A 207 3.85 -64.46 -15.97
N GLU A 208 4.28 -63.21 -15.84
CA GLU A 208 4.15 -62.03 -16.72
C GLU A 208 4.34 -62.26 -18.24
N SER A 209 3.82 -61.34 -19.06
CA SER A 209 4.66 -60.58 -20.02
C SER A 209 3.91 -59.42 -20.69
N SER A 210 4.67 -58.40 -21.11
CA SER A 210 4.19 -57.16 -21.74
C SER A 210 4.44 -57.17 -23.25
N THR A 211 3.60 -56.50 -24.04
CA THR A 211 4.02 -55.98 -25.35
C THR A 211 3.43 -54.60 -25.66
N THR A 212 4.26 -53.73 -26.21
CA THR A 212 3.90 -52.44 -26.81
C THR A 212 3.34 -52.60 -28.22
N HIS A 213 2.69 -51.58 -28.77
CA HIS A 213 3.10 -50.96 -30.04
C HIS A 213 2.47 -49.56 -30.19
N SER A 214 2.79 -48.82 -31.25
CA SER A 214 2.65 -47.36 -31.31
C SER A 214 2.61 -46.82 -32.76
N VAL A 215 2.58 -45.49 -32.88
CA VAL A 215 2.98 -44.62 -34.02
C VAL A 215 1.94 -44.31 -35.13
N ILE A 216 2.06 -43.07 -35.64
CA ILE A 216 1.62 -42.47 -36.93
C ILE A 216 0.34 -41.61 -36.92
N THR A 217 0.44 -40.46 -37.60
CA THR A 217 -0.51 -39.33 -37.72
C THR A 217 -0.84 -39.06 -39.21
N PRO A 218 -0.75 -37.84 -39.82
CA PRO A 218 -1.67 -36.68 -39.76
C PRO A 218 -2.26 -36.23 -41.13
N THR A 219 -3.27 -35.35 -41.09
CA THR A 219 -3.68 -34.38 -42.17
C THR A 219 -4.33 -33.17 -41.44
N ALA A 220 -3.93 -31.89 -41.53
CA ALA A 220 -3.84 -30.94 -42.65
C ALA A 220 -5.20 -30.69 -43.35
N SER A 221 -5.64 -29.49 -43.75
CA SER A 221 -5.26 -28.07 -43.51
C SER A 221 -6.55 -27.21 -43.76
N ASP A 222 -6.68 -25.87 -43.75
CA ASP A 222 -5.80 -24.67 -43.69
C ASP A 222 -6.65 -23.51 -43.03
N ALA A 223 -6.48 -22.17 -43.10
CA ALA A 223 -5.64 -21.19 -43.83
C ALA A 223 -5.48 -19.86 -43.01
N ALA A 224 -5.15 -18.73 -43.66
CA ALA A 224 -4.89 -17.40 -43.04
C ALA A 224 -5.83 -16.26 -43.51
N SER A 225 -5.86 -15.12 -42.79
CA SER A 225 -5.69 -13.73 -43.35
C SER A 225 -5.95 -12.57 -42.36
N ALA A 226 -5.29 -11.42 -42.58
CA ALA A 226 -5.60 -10.09 -42.01
C ALA A 226 -5.10 -8.99 -42.99
N PRO A 227 -5.76 -7.81 -43.10
CA PRO A 227 -5.02 -6.52 -42.94
C PRO A 227 -5.83 -5.25 -42.54
N THR A 228 -5.31 -4.49 -41.55
CA THR A 228 -4.72 -3.12 -41.66
C THR A 228 -5.32 -1.96 -42.54
N THR A 229 -5.47 -0.77 -41.91
CA THR A 229 -5.25 0.64 -42.42
C THR A 229 -6.40 1.67 -42.76
N ALA A 230 -6.45 2.73 -41.92
CA ALA A 230 -6.57 4.22 -42.14
C ALA A 230 -7.83 5.01 -42.66
N GLU A 231 -7.77 6.32 -42.31
CA GLU A 231 -8.64 7.52 -42.56
C GLU A 231 -8.50 8.12 -44.00
N PRO A 232 -9.04 9.32 -44.43
CA PRO A 232 -9.77 10.44 -43.77
C PRO A 232 -11.08 10.91 -44.53
N VAL A 233 -11.69 12.12 -44.52
CA VAL A 233 -11.29 13.54 -44.27
C VAL A 233 -12.47 14.54 -44.00
N ASN A 234 -12.16 15.63 -43.27
CA ASN A 234 -12.64 17.05 -43.41
C ASN A 234 -14.02 17.55 -42.84
N ALA A 235 -14.11 18.87 -42.63
CA ALA A 235 -15.18 19.63 -41.91
C ALA A 235 -15.78 20.79 -42.77
N PRO A 236 -16.72 21.63 -42.25
CA PRO A 236 -16.30 22.87 -41.54
C PRO A 236 -17.22 23.48 -40.43
N ALA A 237 -16.57 24.14 -39.46
CA ALA A 237 -16.93 25.34 -38.67
C ALA A 237 -18.38 25.70 -38.22
N ALA A 238 -18.58 25.82 -36.89
CA ALA A 238 -19.13 27.04 -36.23
C ALA A 238 -18.93 27.07 -34.69
N THR A 239 -18.62 28.26 -34.18
CA THR A 239 -18.33 28.69 -32.79
C THR A 239 -19.27 28.27 -31.64
N SER A 240 -18.73 27.77 -30.51
CA SER A 240 -19.07 28.23 -29.13
C SER A 240 -18.09 27.70 -28.05
N VAL A 241 -18.16 28.26 -26.82
CA VAL A 241 -17.14 28.21 -25.74
C VAL A 241 -17.20 26.93 -24.88
N PRO A 242 -16.06 26.33 -24.46
CA PRO A 242 -16.03 25.19 -23.53
C PRO A 242 -15.85 25.60 -22.04
N PRO A 243 -16.44 24.85 -21.09
CA PRO A 243 -16.03 24.86 -19.68
C PRO A 243 -14.86 23.90 -19.39
N SER A 244 -14.35 23.96 -18.16
CA SER A 244 -13.19 23.22 -17.63
C SER A 244 -13.34 21.69 -17.54
N GLU A 245 -12.25 20.95 -17.79
CA GLU A 245 -12.09 19.55 -17.40
C GLU A 245 -10.64 19.24 -16.95
N GLU A 246 -10.43 18.11 -16.28
CA GLU A 246 -9.25 17.84 -15.44
C GLU A 246 -7.97 17.45 -16.20
N LYS A 247 -6.81 17.83 -15.66
CA LYS A 247 -5.49 17.46 -16.20
C LYS A 247 -4.75 16.46 -15.32
N THR A 248 -5.06 15.18 -15.49
CA THR A 248 -4.35 14.07 -14.83
C THR A 248 -2.90 13.99 -15.30
N VAL A 249 -1.95 14.48 -14.49
CA VAL A 249 -0.51 14.45 -14.83
C VAL A 249 0.08 13.07 -14.54
N ARG A 250 0.26 12.27 -15.60
CA ARG A 250 0.97 10.99 -15.54
C ARG A 250 2.48 11.26 -15.49
N TYR A 251 3.11 11.02 -14.34
CA TYR A 251 4.57 11.04 -14.21
C TYR A 251 5.15 9.71 -14.65
N GLU A 252 5.88 9.70 -15.76
CA GLU A 252 6.76 8.60 -16.15
C GLU A 252 8.18 8.91 -15.64
N VAL A 253 8.75 7.99 -14.86
CA VAL A 253 10.10 8.12 -14.30
C VAL A 253 11.09 7.40 -15.22
N PRO A 254 12.06 8.09 -15.84
CA PRO A 254 13.02 7.44 -16.74
C PRO A 254 13.93 6.45 -16.01
N ILE A 255 13.86 5.17 -16.38
CA ILE A 255 14.74 4.11 -15.86
C ILE A 255 16.03 4.10 -16.68
N ASP A 256 16.93 5.08 -16.49
CA ASP A 256 18.30 4.97 -17.03
C ASP A 256 19.32 5.98 -16.44
N THR A 257 19.79 5.79 -15.19
CA THR A 257 21.10 6.31 -14.73
C THR A 257 21.61 5.70 -13.41
N TYR A 258 21.97 4.41 -13.41
CA TYR A 258 22.84 3.83 -12.36
C TYR A 258 24.04 3.08 -12.97
N LYS A 259 24.95 3.86 -13.57
CA LYS A 259 26.23 3.37 -14.09
C LYS A 259 27.39 3.91 -13.23
N GLY A 260 27.44 3.48 -11.97
CA GLY A 260 28.39 3.95 -10.96
C GLY A 260 29.15 2.80 -10.30
N SER A 261 30.46 2.74 -10.55
CA SER A 261 31.51 1.93 -9.92
C SER A 261 31.10 0.69 -9.09
N LEU A 262 31.25 -0.50 -9.67
CA LEU A 262 31.41 -1.75 -8.92
C LEU A 262 32.85 -1.81 -8.35
N ASP A 263 33.09 -1.11 -7.24
CA ASP A 263 34.34 -1.27 -6.50
C ASP A 263 34.33 -2.63 -5.77
N LYS A 264 35.34 -3.46 -6.05
CA LYS A 264 35.47 -4.82 -5.51
C LYS A 264 36.40 -4.83 -4.30
N GLY A 265 36.06 -4.03 -3.29
CA GLY A 265 36.85 -3.84 -2.08
C GLY A 265 36.04 -3.99 -0.79
N ALA A 266 36.48 -4.89 0.08
CA ALA A 266 36.19 -4.95 1.52
C ALA A 266 34.73 -4.76 2.01
N LEU A 267 33.99 -5.86 2.16
CA LEU A 267 33.15 -6.11 3.34
C LEU A 267 32.99 -7.62 3.56
N GLY A 268 33.21 -8.08 4.79
CA GLY A 268 33.36 -9.50 5.10
C GLY A 268 32.05 -10.29 5.13
N ALA A 269 32.08 -11.54 4.66
CA ALA A 269 30.93 -12.44 4.65
C ALA A 269 30.56 -12.93 6.07
N ARG A 270 29.80 -12.12 6.81
CA ARG A 270 29.16 -12.54 8.07
C ARG A 270 27.99 -13.47 7.75
N LYS A 271 28.27 -14.78 7.66
CA LYS A 271 27.23 -15.81 7.61
C LYS A 271 26.35 -15.68 8.85
N VAL A 272 25.05 -15.42 8.66
CA VAL A 272 24.06 -15.50 9.75
C VAL A 272 23.87 -16.98 10.06
N ASN A 273 24.20 -17.41 11.27
CA ASN A 273 24.02 -18.80 11.69
C ASN A 273 22.63 -18.94 12.32
N ILE A 274 21.78 -19.79 11.75
CA ILE A 274 20.35 -19.86 12.12
C ILE A 274 20.16 -20.32 13.57
N ASP A 275 21.06 -21.17 14.06
CA ASP A 275 21.07 -21.71 15.43
C ASP A 275 21.21 -20.61 16.51
N GLU A 276 21.86 -19.48 16.18
CA GLU A 276 22.07 -18.35 17.10
C GLU A 276 20.77 -17.57 17.35
N ILE A 277 19.81 -17.65 16.43
CA ILE A 277 18.48 -17.01 16.54
C ILE A 277 17.53 -17.88 17.39
N LEU A 278 17.60 -19.21 17.25
CA LEU A 278 16.69 -20.13 17.96
C LEU A 278 16.98 -20.18 19.47
N ASN A 279 18.25 -20.14 19.88
CA ASN A 279 18.64 -20.08 21.30
C ASN A 279 18.40 -18.70 21.98
N SER A 280 17.74 -17.76 21.29
CA SER A 280 17.36 -16.45 21.83
C SER A 280 15.85 -16.31 22.10
N LEU A 281 15.13 -17.45 22.17
CA LEU A 281 13.67 -17.51 22.30
C LEU A 281 13.15 -18.49 23.39
N GLU A 282 14.04 -18.95 24.27
CA GLU A 282 13.71 -19.51 25.61
C GLU A 282 14.22 -18.56 26.72
#